data_AF-A0A6P2B565-F1
#
_entry.id   AF-A0A6P2B565-F1
#
_cell.length_a   1.000
_cell.length_b   1.000
_cell.length_c   1.000
_cell.angle_alpha   90.00
_cell.angle_beta   90.00
_cell.angle_gamma   90.00
#
_symmetry.space_group_name_H-M   'P 1'
#
loop_
_entity.id
_entity.type
_entity.pdbx_description
1 polymer ?
#
loop_
_entity_poly.entity_id
_entity_poly.type
_entity_poly.pdbx_seq_one_letter_code
_entity_poly.pdbx_strand_id
1 'polypeptide(L)'
;MRQYQALYDEDGTSLGIVRPSRILDMKVERRKQEDWDEGQQGILSQQRLFGQSPKELAKIPYKFSYVFECEDSDKPHNAMCEDWELGALFLNERKRLGSDEAAAESVRRKFFDELCAPSKDTRFFVGTIFPYNTWVVLGVFYPPKTADQPRQMSLFE
;
A
#
# COMPACT_ATOMS: atom_id res chain seq x y z
N MET A 1 7.32 -11.90 -6.26
CA MET A 1 6.08 -11.57 -7.02
C MET A 1 6.06 -12.11 -8.46
N ARG A 2 7.11 -12.74 -8.98
CA ARG A 2 7.10 -13.37 -10.31
C ARG A 2 6.05 -14.49 -10.42
N GLN A 3 5.83 -15.24 -9.34
CA GLN A 3 4.80 -16.29 -9.31
C GLN A 3 3.42 -15.73 -9.62
N TYR A 4 3.04 -14.61 -9.01
CA TYR A 4 1.75 -13.96 -9.26
C TYR A 4 1.63 -13.36 -10.66
N GLN A 5 2.74 -12.88 -11.23
CA GLN A 5 2.75 -12.43 -12.63
C GLN A 5 2.48 -13.61 -13.58
N ALA A 6 3.11 -14.76 -13.36
CA ALA A 6 2.86 -15.95 -14.17
C ALA A 6 1.40 -16.45 -14.03
N LEU A 7 0.85 -16.47 -12.82
CA LEU A 7 -0.55 -16.83 -12.60
C LEU A 7 -1.52 -15.86 -13.29
N TYR A 8 -1.26 -14.56 -13.25
CA TYR A 8 -2.06 -13.59 -14.00
C TYR A 8 -2.10 -13.91 -15.50
N ASP A 9 -0.94 -14.24 -16.09
CA ASP A 9 -0.85 -14.57 -17.51
C ASP A 9 -1.52 -15.91 -17.86
N GLU A 10 -1.58 -16.84 -16.91
CA GLU A 10 -2.19 -18.16 -17.07
C GLU A 10 -3.72 -18.15 -16.91
N ASP A 11 -4.23 -17.57 -15.81
CA ASP A 11 -5.64 -17.68 -15.42
C ASP A 11 -6.32 -16.35 -15.01
N GLY A 12 -5.60 -15.23 -15.11
CA GLY A 12 -6.12 -13.91 -14.74
C GLY A 12 -6.10 -13.63 -13.23
N THR A 13 -5.35 -14.39 -12.43
CA THR A 13 -5.13 -14.11 -11.00
C THR A 13 -4.63 -12.68 -10.79
N SER A 14 -5.46 -11.85 -10.15
CA SER A 14 -5.23 -10.41 -9.96
C SER A 14 -5.12 -9.99 -8.49
N LEU A 15 -5.19 -10.94 -7.55
CA LEU A 15 -5.12 -10.71 -6.12
C LEU A 15 -4.30 -11.82 -5.45
N GLY A 16 -3.47 -11.48 -4.46
CA GLY A 16 -2.63 -12.43 -3.77
C GLY A 16 -2.12 -11.95 -2.42
N ILE A 17 -1.38 -12.82 -1.73
CA ILE A 17 -0.71 -12.51 -0.48
C ILE A 17 0.78 -12.80 -0.64
N VAL A 18 1.59 -11.77 -0.53
CA VAL A 18 3.05 -11.90 -0.57
C VAL A 18 3.59 -11.95 0.84
N ARG A 19 4.33 -13.02 1.15
CA ARG A 19 5.19 -13.08 2.32
C ARG A 19 6.63 -12.74 1.88
N PRO A 20 7.10 -11.50 2.05
CA PRO A 20 8.46 -11.13 1.67
C PRO A 20 9.48 -11.91 2.51
N SER A 21 10.61 -12.29 1.89
CA SER A 21 11.75 -12.86 2.64
C SER A 21 12.45 -11.78 3.44
N ARG A 22 12.50 -10.56 2.91
CA ARG A 22 13.05 -9.37 3.58
C ARG A 22 12.38 -8.11 3.06
N ILE A 23 12.02 -7.19 3.96
CA ILE A 23 11.53 -5.86 3.62
C ILE A 23 12.71 -4.90 3.83
N LEU A 24 13.10 -4.20 2.78
CA LEU A 24 14.33 -3.41 2.71
C LEU A 24 14.11 -1.95 3.05
N ASP A 25 13.04 -1.34 2.50
CA ASP A 25 12.75 0.08 2.69
C ASP A 25 11.29 0.40 2.35
N MET A 26 10.84 1.57 2.79
CA MET A 26 9.68 2.26 2.24
C MET A 26 10.13 3.58 1.62
N LYS A 27 10.13 3.62 0.29
CA LYS A 27 10.42 4.83 -0.48
C LYS A 27 9.27 5.81 -0.36
N VAL A 28 9.60 7.05 -0.03
CA VAL A 28 8.67 8.17 0.04
C VAL A 28 9.07 9.19 -1.02
N GLU A 29 8.21 9.36 -2.03
CA GLU A 29 8.51 10.20 -3.18
C GLU A 29 7.44 11.28 -3.34
N ARG A 30 7.85 12.55 -3.44
CA ARG A 30 6.91 13.64 -3.71
C ARG A 30 6.34 13.49 -5.12
N ARG A 31 5.03 13.64 -5.25
CA ARG A 31 4.35 13.61 -6.56
C ARG A 31 4.70 14.88 -7.33
N LYS A 32 4.85 14.74 -8.65
CA LYS A 32 5.08 15.89 -9.56
C LYS A 32 3.91 16.89 -9.54
N GLN A 33 2.70 16.40 -9.28
CA GLN A 33 1.49 17.20 -9.23
C GLN A 33 0.83 17.00 -7.88
N GLU A 34 0.90 18.05 -7.05
CA GLU A 34 0.39 18.06 -5.68
C GLU A 34 -1.12 18.24 -5.64
N ASP A 35 -1.66 19.02 -6.58
CA ASP A 35 -3.09 19.28 -6.74
C ASP A 35 -3.75 18.34 -7.75
N TRP A 36 -5.08 18.25 -7.69
CA TRP A 36 -5.87 17.57 -8.71
C TRP A 36 -5.71 18.28 -10.06
N ASP A 37 -5.57 17.52 -11.15
CA ASP A 37 -5.60 18.11 -12.49
C ASP A 37 -6.99 18.65 -12.85
N GLU A 38 -7.09 19.43 -13.93
CA GLU A 38 -8.34 20.08 -14.33
C GLU A 38 -9.49 19.09 -14.56
N GLY A 39 -9.19 17.91 -15.13
CA GLY A 39 -10.18 16.87 -15.35
C GLY A 39 -10.66 16.25 -14.04
N GLN A 40 -9.73 15.96 -13.13
CA GLN A 40 -10.01 15.48 -11.78
C GLN A 40 -10.84 16.51 -10.98
N GLN A 41 -10.47 17.79 -11.04
CA GLN A 41 -11.23 18.86 -10.41
C GLN A 41 -12.66 18.96 -10.94
N GLY A 42 -12.85 18.80 -12.26
CA GLY A 42 -14.19 18.76 -12.87
C GLY A 42 -15.05 17.62 -12.34
N ILE A 43 -14.47 16.44 -12.14
CA ILE A 43 -15.16 15.28 -11.55
C ILE A 43 -15.50 15.54 -10.08
N LEU A 44 -14.54 16.06 -9.30
CA LEU A 44 -14.72 16.28 -7.86
C LEU A 44 -15.72 17.41 -7.55
N SER A 45 -15.79 18.41 -8.42
CA SER A 45 -16.73 19.54 -8.32
C SER A 45 -18.11 19.26 -8.94
N GLN A 46 -18.30 18.06 -9.53
CA GLN A 46 -19.56 17.71 -10.17
C GLN A 46 -20.72 17.72 -9.15
N GLN A 47 -21.70 18.60 -9.42
CA GLN A 47 -22.90 18.69 -8.59
C GLN A 47 -23.81 17.48 -8.81
N ARG A 48 -24.52 17.09 -7.76
CA ARG A 48 -25.51 16.03 -7.81
C ARG A 48 -26.87 16.63 -8.18
N LEU A 49 -27.65 15.92 -8.99
CA LEU A 49 -29.03 16.31 -9.31
C LEU A 49 -29.92 16.33 -8.06
N PHE A 50 -29.64 15.44 -7.10
CA PHE A 50 -30.30 15.37 -5.79
C PHE A 50 -29.27 15.14 -4.68
N GLY A 51 -29.54 15.68 -3.49
CA GLY A 51 -28.71 15.49 -2.30
C GLY A 51 -27.62 16.55 -2.12
N GLN A 52 -26.77 16.34 -1.11
CA GLN A 52 -25.68 17.27 -0.78
C GLN A 52 -24.53 17.16 -1.79
N SER A 53 -23.86 18.29 -2.03
CA SER A 53 -22.63 18.33 -2.82
C SER A 53 -21.56 17.40 -2.24
N PRO A 54 -20.71 16.79 -3.08
CA PRO A 54 -19.57 16.00 -2.62
C PRO A 54 -18.69 16.82 -1.67
N LYS A 55 -18.14 16.16 -0.64
CA LYS A 55 -17.11 16.76 0.19
C LYS A 55 -15.83 16.91 -0.64
N GLU A 56 -15.13 18.02 -0.43
CA GLU A 56 -13.82 18.23 -1.04
C GLU A 56 -12.84 17.15 -0.57
N LEU A 57 -12.16 16.51 -1.52
CA LEU A 57 -11.16 15.48 -1.26
C LEU A 57 -9.76 16.11 -1.27
N ALA A 58 -9.01 15.88 -0.21
CA ALA A 58 -7.61 16.28 -0.13
C ALA A 58 -6.73 15.29 -0.90
N LYS A 59 -5.90 15.80 -1.81
CA LYS A 59 -4.87 14.99 -2.48
C LYS A 59 -3.67 14.79 -1.54
N ILE A 60 -3.06 13.61 -1.62
CA ILE A 60 -1.83 13.28 -0.90
C ILE A 60 -0.65 13.53 -1.86
N PRO A 61 0.27 14.47 -1.55
CA PRO A 61 1.35 14.84 -2.47
C PRO A 61 2.54 13.88 -2.44
N TYR A 62 2.36 12.66 -1.90
CA TYR A 62 3.40 11.64 -1.81
C TYR A 62 2.94 10.30 -2.41
N LYS A 63 3.93 9.53 -2.84
CA LYS A 63 3.84 8.11 -3.15
C LYS A 63 4.67 7.35 -2.13
N PHE A 64 4.13 6.24 -1.66
CA PHE A 64 4.78 5.36 -0.72
C PHE A 64 4.93 4.00 -1.39
N SER A 65 6.15 3.49 -1.48
CA SER A 65 6.42 2.21 -2.15
C SER A 65 7.30 1.32 -1.29
N TYR A 66 6.87 0.08 -1.08
CA TYR A 66 7.69 -0.91 -0.40
C TYR A 66 8.76 -1.45 -1.33
N VAL A 67 9.97 -1.58 -0.80
CA VAL A 67 11.08 -2.29 -1.43
C VAL A 67 11.31 -3.58 -0.66
N PHE A 68 11.17 -4.73 -1.31
CA PHE A 68 11.27 -6.02 -0.63
C PHE A 68 11.75 -7.13 -1.55
N GLU A 69 12.29 -8.18 -0.96
CA GLU A 69 12.75 -9.39 -1.63
C GLU A 69 11.73 -10.52 -1.46
N CYS A 70 11.70 -11.39 -2.45
CA CYS A 70 10.92 -12.62 -2.45
C CYS A 70 11.81 -13.77 -2.90
N GLU A 71 11.50 -14.99 -2.46
CA GLU A 71 12.24 -16.19 -2.88
C GLU A 71 12.15 -16.47 -4.39
N ASP A 72 11.10 -15.96 -5.04
CA ASP A 72 10.87 -16.12 -6.48
C ASP A 72 11.61 -15.11 -7.37
N SER A 73 12.48 -14.25 -6.80
CA SER A 73 13.23 -13.26 -7.57
C SER A 73 14.57 -12.85 -6.95
N ASP A 74 15.63 -12.81 -7.77
CA ASP A 74 16.95 -12.31 -7.36
C ASP A 74 17.01 -10.77 -7.26
N LYS A 75 15.96 -10.06 -7.70
CA LYS A 75 15.89 -8.60 -7.67
C LYS A 75 14.81 -8.14 -6.69
N PRO A 76 15.07 -7.10 -5.88
CA PRO A 76 14.02 -6.52 -5.05
C PRO A 76 12.87 -6.00 -5.89
N HIS A 77 11.65 -6.23 -5.40
CA HIS A 77 10.44 -5.62 -5.91
C HIS A 77 10.29 -4.20 -5.38
N ASN A 78 9.66 -3.35 -6.17
CA ASN A 78 9.25 -2.01 -5.78
C ASN A 78 7.75 -1.88 -6.08
N ALA A 79 6.93 -1.86 -5.03
CA ALA A 79 5.47 -1.88 -5.15
C ALA A 79 4.86 -0.71 -4.40
N MET A 80 4.07 0.11 -5.09
CA MET A 80 3.34 1.23 -4.49
C MET A 80 2.30 0.69 -3.50
N CYS A 81 2.17 1.36 -2.36
CA CYS A 81 1.15 1.07 -1.34
C CYS A 81 -0.06 1.98 -1.58
N GLU A 82 -1.19 1.37 -1.93
CA GLU A 82 -2.49 2.02 -2.16
C GLU A 82 -3.48 1.74 -1.02
N ASP A 83 -2.96 1.39 0.15
CA ASP A 83 -3.75 1.22 1.37
C ASP A 83 -4.35 2.57 1.80
N TRP A 84 -5.67 2.64 1.93
CA TRP A 84 -6.37 3.86 2.32
C TRP A 84 -6.01 4.31 3.75
N GLU A 85 -5.64 3.39 4.64
CA GLU A 85 -5.24 3.69 6.02
C GLU A 85 -3.98 4.56 6.06
N LEU A 86 -3.08 4.33 5.09
CA LEU A 86 -1.87 5.14 4.91
C LEU A 86 -2.24 6.60 4.63
N GLY A 87 -3.18 6.80 3.71
CA GLY A 87 -3.64 8.13 3.34
C GLY A 87 -4.40 8.84 4.47
N ALA A 88 -5.24 8.10 5.19
CA ALA A 88 -5.93 8.62 6.36
C ALA A 88 -4.93 9.05 7.46
N LEU A 89 -3.90 8.24 7.72
CA LEU A 89 -2.83 8.57 8.65
C LEU A 89 -2.09 9.84 8.20
N PHE A 90 -1.70 9.93 6.92
CA PHE A 90 -1.05 11.13 6.39
C PHE A 90 -1.86 12.40 6.66
N LEU A 91 -3.16 12.39 6.35
CA LEU A 91 -4.02 13.57 6.53
C LEU A 91 -4.16 13.98 8.00
N ASN A 92 -4.18 13.01 8.92
CA ASN A 92 -4.21 13.26 10.37
C ASN A 92 -2.87 13.82 10.86
N GLU A 93 -1.76 13.22 10.45
CA GLU A 93 -0.42 13.65 10.81
C GLU A 93 -0.09 15.03 10.25
N ARG A 94 -0.55 15.34 9.03
CA ARG A 94 -0.43 16.67 8.43
C ARG A 94 -1.11 17.74 9.29
N LYS A 95 -2.33 17.48 9.77
CA LYS A 95 -3.04 18.38 10.69
C LYS A 95 -2.33 18.52 12.03
N ARG A 96 -1.77 17.42 12.54
CA ARG A 96 -1.11 17.37 13.86
C ARG A 96 0.28 18.03 13.86
N LEU A 97 1.04 17.86 12.79
CA LEU A 97 2.45 18.28 12.69
C LEU A 97 2.62 19.59 11.91
N GLY A 98 1.63 19.98 11.09
CA GLY A 98 1.67 21.22 10.31
C GLY A 98 2.66 21.20 9.13
N SER A 99 3.21 20.04 8.76
CA SER A 99 4.11 19.86 7.62
C SER A 99 3.81 18.56 6.90
N ASP A 100 3.84 18.62 5.58
CA ASP A 100 3.65 17.52 4.66
C ASP A 100 4.82 16.52 4.75
N GLU A 101 6.04 17.03 4.86
CA GLU A 101 7.26 16.24 5.03
C GLU A 101 7.25 15.51 6.38
N ALA A 102 6.89 16.21 7.46
CA ALA A 102 6.78 15.61 8.78
C ALA A 102 5.69 14.54 8.85
N ALA A 103 4.57 14.76 8.16
CA ALA A 103 3.49 13.78 8.03
C ALA A 103 3.94 12.55 7.22
N ALA A 104 4.63 12.74 6.10
CA ALA A 104 5.14 11.66 5.28
C ALA A 104 6.16 10.80 6.04
N GLU A 105 7.05 11.41 6.81
CA GLU A 105 8.00 10.69 7.67
C GLU A 105 7.28 9.92 8.79
N SER A 106 6.24 10.52 9.38
CA SER A 106 5.44 9.85 10.40
C SER A 106 4.71 8.61 9.86
N VAL A 107 4.19 8.71 8.63
CA VAL A 107 3.61 7.58 7.91
C VAL A 107 4.66 6.52 7.62
N ARG A 108 5.85 6.91 7.15
CA ARG A 108 6.97 5.99 6.90
C ARG A 108 7.34 5.23 8.17
N ARG A 109 7.51 5.92 9.30
CA ARG A 109 7.80 5.30 10.59
C ARG A 109 6.73 4.27 10.98
N LYS A 110 5.45 4.61 10.79
CA LYS A 110 4.37 3.66 11.09
C LYS A 110 4.43 2.44 10.18
N PHE A 111 4.34 2.66 8.87
CA PHE A 111 4.17 1.58 7.88
C PHE A 111 5.43 0.76 7.65
N PHE A 112 6.62 1.33 7.85
CA PHE A 112 7.88 0.62 7.73
C PHE A 112 8.42 0.19 9.09
N ASP A 113 8.77 1.13 9.98
CA ASP A 113 9.51 0.77 11.20
C ASP A 113 8.65 -0.05 12.19
N GLU A 114 7.35 0.25 12.31
CA GLU A 114 6.46 -0.47 13.24
C GLU A 114 5.80 -1.70 12.60
N LEU A 115 5.15 -1.53 11.44
CA LEU A 115 4.42 -2.64 10.80
C LEU A 115 5.35 -3.69 10.21
N CYS A 116 6.57 -3.32 9.82
CA CYS A 116 7.59 -4.22 9.28
C CYS A 116 8.70 -4.53 10.30
N ALA A 117 8.48 -4.25 11.59
CA ALA A 117 9.46 -4.50 12.63
C ALA A 117 9.94 -5.97 12.63
N PRO A 118 11.19 -6.27 13.03
CA PRO A 118 11.72 -7.64 13.03
C PRO A 118 10.89 -8.66 13.84
N SER A 119 10.10 -8.19 14.80
CA SER A 119 9.16 -8.98 15.62
C SER A 119 7.84 -9.31 14.92
N LYS A 120 7.61 -8.82 13.69
CA LYS A 120 6.38 -9.01 12.91
C LYS A 120 6.61 -9.92 11.72
N ASP A 121 5.71 -10.86 11.48
CA ASP A 121 5.68 -11.67 10.26
C ASP A 121 4.87 -10.96 9.18
N THR A 122 5.38 -9.84 8.71
CA THR A 122 4.66 -8.92 7.82
C THR A 122 4.40 -9.57 6.46
N ARG A 123 3.16 -9.44 5.98
CA ARG A 123 2.67 -9.91 4.69
C ARG A 123 1.94 -8.78 3.99
N PHE A 124 1.98 -8.78 2.67
CA PHE A 124 1.31 -7.80 1.84
C PHE A 124 0.14 -8.45 1.11
N PHE A 125 -1.05 -7.89 1.27
CA PHE A 125 -2.12 -8.11 0.31
C PHE A 125 -1.78 -7.32 -0.94
N VAL A 126 -1.71 -7.98 -2.07
CA VAL A 126 -1.32 -7.37 -3.35
C VAL A 126 -2.38 -7.60 -4.41
N GLY A 127 -2.51 -6.67 -5.34
CA GLY A 127 -3.36 -6.85 -6.51
C GLY A 127 -2.94 -5.97 -7.68
N THR A 128 -3.62 -6.12 -8.81
CA THR A 128 -3.28 -5.42 -10.07
C THR A 128 -4.17 -4.21 -10.34
N ILE A 129 -3.63 -3.20 -11.04
CA ILE A 129 -4.38 -1.99 -11.43
C ILE A 129 -4.65 -1.97 -12.93
N PHE A 130 -5.89 -2.21 -13.34
CA PHE A 130 -6.33 -2.08 -14.74
C PHE A 130 -6.02 -0.68 -15.32
N PRO A 131 -5.59 -0.55 -16.59
CA PRO A 131 -5.41 -1.60 -17.60
C PRO A 131 -4.05 -2.30 -17.59
N TYR A 132 -3.17 -1.94 -16.65
CA TYR A 132 -1.80 -2.44 -16.63
C TYR A 132 -1.68 -3.62 -15.65
N ASN A 133 -0.87 -4.63 -15.95
CA ASN A 133 -0.57 -5.70 -14.98
C ASN A 133 0.45 -5.24 -13.92
N THR A 134 0.24 -4.05 -13.35
CA THR A 134 1.08 -3.46 -12.32
C THR A 134 0.57 -3.90 -10.97
N TRP A 135 1.40 -4.63 -10.24
CA TRP A 135 1.11 -5.10 -8.89
C TRP A 135 1.39 -4.02 -7.85
N VAL A 136 0.42 -3.78 -6.98
CA VAL A 136 0.48 -2.82 -5.87
C VAL A 136 0.14 -3.50 -4.55
N VAL A 137 0.63 -2.94 -3.44
CA VAL A 137 0.23 -3.35 -2.10
C VAL A 137 -1.10 -2.67 -1.77
N LEU A 138 -2.11 -3.47 -1.46
CA LEU A 138 -3.45 -3.04 -1.09
C LEU A 138 -3.66 -2.99 0.43
N GLY A 139 -2.83 -3.72 1.18
CA GLY A 139 -2.89 -3.73 2.63
C GLY A 139 -1.73 -4.50 3.26
N VAL A 140 -1.50 -4.24 4.55
CA VAL A 140 -0.39 -4.82 5.32
C VAL A 140 -0.94 -5.65 6.48
N PHE A 141 -0.58 -6.92 6.53
CA PHE A 141 -0.89 -7.83 7.63
C PHE A 141 0.37 -8.14 8.42
N TYR A 142 0.40 -7.83 9.72
CA TYR A 142 1.62 -7.84 10.54
C TYR A 142 1.43 -8.57 11.88
N PRO A 143 1.11 -9.89 11.87
CA PRO A 143 1.02 -10.66 13.10
C PRO A 143 2.38 -10.69 13.82
N PRO A 144 2.40 -10.83 15.16
CA PRO A 144 3.65 -11.08 15.88
C PRO A 144 4.28 -12.39 15.41
N LYS A 145 5.62 -12.42 15.29
CA LYS A 145 6.36 -13.68 15.14
C LYS A 145 6.23 -14.45 16.44
N THR A 146 5.44 -15.52 16.43
CA THR A 146 5.41 -16.47 17.54
C THR A 146 6.70 -17.28 17.54
N ALA A 147 7.44 -17.24 18.65
CA ALA A 147 8.62 -18.08 18.87
C ALA A 147 8.28 -19.58 18.90
N ASP A 148 7.01 -19.91 19.09
CA ASP A 148 6.43 -21.25 19.02
C ASP A 148 4.97 -21.10 18.58
N GLN A 149 4.63 -21.52 17.37
CA GLN A 149 3.27 -21.96 17.08
C GLN A 149 3.36 -23.36 16.49
N PRO A 150 2.65 -24.35 17.08
CA PRO A 150 2.52 -25.65 16.45
C PRO A 150 1.92 -25.44 15.06
N ARG A 151 2.50 -26.14 14.08
CA ARG A 151 2.06 -26.21 12.70
C ARG A 151 0.52 -26.16 12.67
N GLN A 152 -0.05 -25.11 12.09
CA GLN A 152 -1.50 -24.98 11.95
C GLN A 152 -2.02 -26.28 11.34
N MET A 153 -2.71 -27.10 12.14
CA MET A 153 -3.30 -28.32 11.62
C MET A 153 -4.34 -27.92 10.58
N SER A 154 -4.42 -28.71 9.51
CA SER A 154 -5.41 -28.51 8.46
C SER A 154 -6.79 -28.37 9.09
N LEU A 155 -7.50 -27.30 8.76
CA LEU A 155 -8.92 -27.13 9.12
C LEU A 155 -9.83 -28.07 8.32
N PHE A 156 -9.26 -28.77 7.35
CA PHE A 156 -9.93 -29.74 6.51
C PHE A 156 -9.20 -31.08 6.66
N GLU A 157 -9.70 -31.90 7.58
CA GLU A 157 -9.70 -33.36 7.46
C GLU A 157 -11.11 -33.81 7.07
#